data_AF-A0A9P0BHN4-F1
#
_entry.id   AF-A0A9P0BHN4-F1
#
_cell.length_a   1.000
_cell.length_b   1.000
_cell.length_c   1.000
_cell.angle_alpha   90.00
_cell.angle_beta   90.00
_cell.angle_gamma   90.00
#
_symmetry.space_group_name_H-M   'P 1'
#
loop_
_entity.id
_entity.type
_entity.pdbx_description
1 polymer ?
#
loop_
_entity_poly.entity_id
_entity_poly.type
_entity_poly.pdbx_seq_one_letter_code
_entity_poly.pdbx_strand_id
1 'polypeptide(L)'
;MEREFLTDQISIRNMVLSGIDAKTTSQIKKKVIRKIKVEESMQKRARIEKTVVNVSSSSQSNLYSNKDPEPEPLDLPGPSSKSNSQGQTRVNINTFARTCDRYGIPDRSAAALASALLHDVEIKERDKLLDIPSSSIVIGRIKVRRERAKIRSHLEKQDNINKVNLKALYFDGRLDETLFMETTADGKMHRRKRQEEHISLIQEPRSKYIGHVNPQSGKALDISNAIWEYMSEKEISLSDLRCLGCDGCPTNTGKNGGIIRKLQEKLKRPLQWVICQLHSNELPLRHLLETLDGKTSGPHGFVGPIGKSLADCHKLDLVNFEPIECELDGLLTNTITDLSADQQYLLDICKAVSSGVCPTGLGGRSPGKLSHARWLTTANRILRL
;
A
#
# COMPACT_ATOMS: atom_id res chain seq x y z
N MET A 1 -32.90 7.39 -3.82
CA MET A 1 -32.27 8.34 -4.74
C MET A 1 -30.74 8.20 -4.82
N GLU A 2 -29.96 8.46 -3.76
CA GLU A 2 -28.49 8.43 -3.83
C GLU A 2 -27.89 7.01 -4.01
N ARG A 3 -28.40 6.02 -3.27
CA ARG A 3 -28.01 4.60 -3.43
C ARG A 3 -28.33 4.06 -4.82
N GLU A 4 -29.48 4.44 -5.36
CA GLU A 4 -29.91 4.05 -6.72
C GLU A 4 -29.05 4.73 -7.78
N PHE A 5 -28.70 6.00 -7.59
CA PHE A 5 -27.77 6.72 -8.46
C PHE A 5 -26.39 6.06 -8.49
N LEU A 6 -25.83 5.71 -7.33
CA LEU A 6 -24.53 5.01 -7.25
C LEU A 6 -24.60 3.63 -7.91
N THR A 7 -25.70 2.89 -7.72
CA THR A 7 -25.91 1.57 -8.35
C THR A 7 -26.07 1.69 -9.88
N ASP A 8 -26.70 2.76 -10.35
CA ASP A 8 -26.85 3.10 -11.77
C ASP A 8 -25.50 3.49 -12.43
N GLN A 9 -24.62 4.20 -11.71
CA GLN A 9 -23.27 4.51 -12.22
C GLN A 9 -22.39 3.26 -12.39
N ILE A 10 -22.59 2.25 -11.53
CA ILE A 10 -21.85 0.98 -11.55
C ILE A 10 -22.33 0.07 -12.70
N SER A 11 -23.61 0.15 -13.08
CA SER A 11 -24.23 -0.72 -14.09
C SER A 11 -24.49 0.03 -15.42
N ILE A 12 -25.66 -0.20 -16.05
CA ILE A 12 -26.10 0.50 -17.25
C ILE A 12 -26.69 1.84 -16.81
N ARG A 13 -26.14 2.93 -17.33
CA ARG A 13 -26.46 4.30 -16.90
C ARG A 13 -27.85 4.71 -17.40
N ASN A 14 -28.84 4.73 -16.52
CA ASN A 14 -30.22 5.14 -16.82
C ASN A 14 -30.54 6.53 -16.27
N MET A 15 -29.79 7.02 -15.27
CA MET A 15 -29.98 8.32 -14.65
C MET A 15 -28.82 9.28 -14.96
N VAL A 16 -29.15 10.48 -15.44
CA VAL A 16 -28.18 11.53 -15.81
C VAL A 16 -28.63 12.86 -15.21
N LEU A 17 -27.73 13.54 -14.51
CA LEU A 17 -27.92 14.92 -14.07
C LEU A 17 -27.41 15.88 -15.16
N SER A 18 -28.32 16.72 -15.65
CA SER A 18 -28.14 17.82 -16.63
C SER A 18 -28.16 17.47 -18.13
N GLY A 19 -28.36 18.53 -18.93
CA GLY A 19 -28.95 18.55 -20.27
C GLY A 19 -28.29 17.65 -21.32
N ILE A 20 -29.14 16.92 -22.04
CA ILE A 20 -28.80 15.92 -23.04
C ILE A 20 -28.15 16.59 -24.27
N ASP A 21 -26.88 16.27 -24.57
CA ASP A 21 -26.36 16.45 -25.93
C ASP A 21 -27.08 15.45 -26.86
N ALA A 22 -28.11 15.95 -27.53
CA ALA A 22 -28.96 15.18 -28.43
C ALA A 22 -28.16 14.56 -29.59
N LYS A 23 -27.04 15.20 -29.99
CA LYS A 23 -26.19 14.76 -31.09
C LYS A 23 -25.37 13.54 -30.70
N THR A 24 -24.72 13.54 -29.53
CA THR A 24 -24.01 12.35 -29.03
C THR A 24 -24.98 11.21 -28.74
N THR A 25 -26.14 11.51 -28.14
CA THR A 25 -27.15 10.51 -27.79
C THR A 25 -27.71 9.80 -29.02
N SER A 26 -27.99 10.54 -30.10
CA SER A 26 -28.42 9.97 -31.39
C SER A 26 -27.35 9.09 -32.03
N GLN A 27 -26.07 9.48 -31.95
CA GLN A 27 -24.96 8.67 -32.46
C GLN A 27 -24.78 7.37 -31.67
N ILE A 28 -24.89 7.41 -30.34
CA ILE A 28 -24.80 6.24 -29.47
C ILE A 28 -25.96 5.27 -29.78
N LYS A 29 -27.20 5.77 -29.88
CA LYS A 29 -28.37 4.96 -30.27
C LYS A 29 -28.17 4.28 -31.63
N LYS A 30 -27.67 5.00 -32.64
CA LYS A 30 -27.36 4.44 -33.96
C LYS A 30 -26.27 3.35 -33.90
N LYS A 31 -25.23 3.53 -33.06
CA LYS A 31 -24.18 2.51 -32.86
C LYS A 31 -24.72 1.25 -32.17
N VAL A 32 -25.58 1.39 -31.18
CA VAL A 32 -26.20 0.26 -30.47
C VAL A 32 -27.11 -0.53 -31.42
N ILE A 33 -27.96 0.15 -32.20
CA ILE A 33 -28.83 -0.52 -33.20
C ILE A 33 -28.00 -1.27 -34.24
N ARG A 34 -26.87 -0.70 -34.69
CA ARG A 34 -25.97 -1.39 -35.62
C ARG A 34 -25.33 -2.64 -35.01
N LYS A 35 -24.92 -2.60 -33.74
CA LYS A 35 -24.39 -3.78 -33.04
C LYS A 35 -25.43 -4.89 -32.91
N ILE A 36 -26.65 -4.55 -32.50
CA ILE A 36 -27.74 -5.52 -32.37
C ILE A 36 -28.03 -6.19 -33.72
N LYS A 37 -28.11 -5.42 -34.82
CA LYS A 37 -28.31 -5.98 -36.16
C LYS A 37 -27.17 -6.89 -36.62
N VAL A 38 -25.93 -6.58 -36.26
CA VAL A 38 -24.77 -7.43 -36.57
C VAL A 38 -24.83 -8.73 -35.77
N GLU A 39 -25.16 -8.67 -34.48
CA GLU A 39 -25.31 -9.85 -33.63
C GLU A 39 -26.47 -10.75 -34.08
N GLU A 40 -27.62 -10.17 -34.45
CA GLU A 40 -28.76 -10.91 -35.03
C GLU A 40 -28.39 -11.59 -36.36
N SER A 41 -27.59 -10.93 -37.20
CA SER A 41 -27.10 -11.50 -38.46
C SER A 41 -26.12 -12.66 -38.23
N MET A 42 -25.22 -12.52 -37.25
CA MET A 42 -24.29 -13.59 -36.85
C MET A 42 -25.03 -14.80 -36.27
N GLN A 43 -26.05 -14.58 -35.43
CA GLN A 43 -26.88 -15.66 -34.89
C GLN A 43 -27.69 -16.38 -35.96
N LYS A 44 -28.22 -15.66 -36.97
CA LYS A 44 -28.88 -16.29 -38.13
C LYS A 44 -27.93 -17.17 -38.94
N ARG A 45 -26.69 -16.71 -39.17
CA ARG A 45 -25.66 -17.50 -39.89
C ARG A 45 -25.25 -18.76 -39.12
N ALA A 46 -25.02 -18.65 -37.81
CA ALA A 46 -24.67 -19.78 -36.95
C ALA A 46 -25.80 -20.83 -36.84
N ARG A 47 -27.06 -20.43 -37.01
CA ARG A 47 -28.22 -21.35 -37.00
C ARG A 47 -28.34 -22.13 -38.31
N ILE A 48 -27.93 -21.53 -39.44
CA ILE A 48 -27.89 -22.19 -40.76
C ILE A 48 -26.75 -23.22 -40.80
N GLU A 49 -25.57 -22.89 -40.25
CA GLU A 49 -24.41 -23.81 -40.21
C GLU A 49 -24.65 -25.05 -39.32
N LYS A 50 -25.41 -24.92 -38.22
CA LYS A 50 -25.76 -26.06 -37.35
C LYS A 50 -26.74 -27.06 -37.97
N THR A 51 -27.35 -26.76 -39.11
CA THR A 51 -28.31 -27.67 -39.77
C THR A 51 -27.62 -28.62 -40.76
N VAL A 52 -26.34 -28.39 -41.09
CA VAL A 52 -25.62 -29.12 -42.16
C VAL A 52 -24.67 -30.21 -41.64
N VAL A 53 -24.31 -30.21 -40.36
CA VAL A 53 -23.30 -31.15 -39.81
C VAL A 53 -23.94 -32.13 -38.84
N ASN A 54 -24.65 -33.13 -39.35
CA ASN A 54 -25.02 -34.29 -38.55
C ASN A 54 -25.05 -35.57 -39.42
N VAL A 55 -23.86 -36.02 -39.87
CA VAL A 55 -23.61 -37.35 -40.42
C VAL A 55 -22.21 -37.81 -40.01
N SER A 56 -22.13 -39.01 -39.40
CA SER A 56 -20.94 -39.88 -39.15
C SER A 56 -20.07 -39.56 -37.92
N SER A 57 -20.18 -40.29 -36.80
CA SER A 57 -19.68 -41.65 -36.47
C SER A 57 -18.18 -41.69 -36.08
N SER A 58 -17.88 -41.83 -34.78
CA SER A 58 -17.35 -43.05 -34.10
C SER A 58 -15.84 -43.29 -34.23
N SER A 59 -15.13 -43.44 -33.09
CA SER A 59 -14.30 -44.62 -32.72
C SER A 59 -13.51 -44.42 -31.41
N GLN A 60 -13.26 -45.54 -30.75
CA GLN A 60 -12.81 -45.76 -29.37
C GLN A 60 -11.28 -45.83 -29.16
N SER A 61 -10.90 -45.94 -27.87
CA SER A 61 -9.71 -46.60 -27.29
C SER A 61 -8.41 -45.77 -27.24
N ASN A 62 -7.52 -45.81 -26.25
CA ASN A 62 -7.18 -46.81 -25.23
C ASN A 62 -6.53 -46.18 -23.97
N LEU A 63 -6.59 -46.94 -22.88
CA LEU A 63 -5.88 -46.79 -21.60
C LEU A 63 -4.34 -46.77 -21.77
N TYR A 64 -3.63 -45.89 -21.05
CA TYR A 64 -2.33 -46.21 -20.42
C TYR A 64 -2.14 -45.37 -19.14
N SER A 65 -1.96 -46.07 -18.04
CA SER A 65 -1.55 -45.57 -16.73
C SER A 65 -0.03 -45.66 -16.65
N ASN A 66 0.66 -44.57 -16.31
CA ASN A 66 2.00 -44.63 -15.74
C ASN A 66 2.10 -43.60 -14.61
N LYS A 67 2.33 -44.11 -13.40
CA LYS A 67 2.72 -43.35 -12.21
C LYS A 67 4.24 -43.27 -12.22
N ASP A 68 4.80 -42.07 -12.22
CA ASP A 68 6.21 -41.85 -11.92
C ASP A 68 6.40 -41.78 -10.40
N PRO A 69 7.41 -42.46 -9.83
CA PRO A 69 7.77 -42.29 -8.42
C PRO A 69 8.65 -41.06 -8.20
N GLU A 70 8.33 -40.31 -7.14
CA GLU A 70 9.14 -39.21 -6.59
C GLU A 70 10.54 -39.69 -6.17
N PRO A 71 11.60 -38.88 -6.35
CA PRO A 71 12.93 -39.21 -5.85
C PRO A 71 13.07 -38.90 -4.35
N GLU A 72 13.53 -39.89 -3.60
CA GLU A 72 13.85 -39.82 -2.17
C GLU A 72 15.02 -38.85 -1.86
N PRO A 73 15.07 -38.27 -0.64
CA PRO A 73 16.09 -37.31 -0.24
C PRO A 73 17.46 -37.96 0.00
N LEU A 74 18.52 -37.32 -0.49
CA LEU A 74 19.92 -37.66 -0.23
C LEU A 74 20.25 -37.59 1.26
N ASP A 75 20.61 -38.74 1.84
CA ASP A 75 21.20 -38.88 3.17
C ASP A 75 22.56 -38.17 3.26
N LEU A 76 22.68 -37.22 4.19
CA LEU A 76 23.96 -36.66 4.62
C LEU A 76 24.47 -37.43 5.85
N PRO A 77 25.79 -37.73 5.93
CA PRO A 77 26.34 -38.63 6.93
C PRO A 77 26.22 -38.07 8.36
N GLY A 78 25.88 -38.97 9.29
CA GLY A 78 25.68 -38.69 10.71
C GLY A 78 26.93 -38.17 11.43
N PRO A 79 26.76 -37.60 12.64
CA PRO A 79 27.83 -36.89 13.33
C PRO A 79 28.86 -37.88 13.90
N SER A 80 30.08 -37.80 13.36
CA SER A 80 31.26 -38.44 13.91
C SER A 80 31.72 -37.72 15.19
N SER A 81 32.16 -38.55 16.14
CA SER A 81 33.08 -38.30 17.25
C SER A 81 32.88 -37.04 18.14
N LYS A 82 32.54 -37.33 19.40
CA LYS A 82 32.67 -36.44 20.56
C LYS A 82 34.06 -35.79 20.59
N SER A 83 34.16 -34.53 20.15
CA SER A 83 35.28 -33.66 20.50
C SER A 83 34.91 -32.88 21.76
N ASN A 84 35.83 -32.84 22.71
CA ASN A 84 35.70 -32.15 24.00
C ASN A 84 35.20 -30.70 23.81
N SER A 85 33.91 -30.47 24.05
CA SER A 85 33.38 -29.11 24.10
C SER A 85 33.73 -28.50 25.45
N GLN A 86 34.76 -27.65 25.47
CA GLN A 86 34.84 -26.58 26.47
C GLN A 86 33.47 -25.87 26.49
N GLY A 87 32.85 -25.75 27.67
CA GLY A 87 31.48 -25.31 27.82
C GLY A 87 31.23 -23.96 27.15
N GLN A 88 30.57 -23.97 25.99
CA GLN A 88 30.10 -22.75 25.36
C GLN A 88 28.96 -22.19 26.23
N THR A 89 29.18 -21.04 26.88
CA THR A 89 28.16 -20.34 27.67
C THR A 89 27.05 -19.83 26.75
N ARG A 90 26.03 -20.64 26.53
CA ARG A 90 24.88 -20.31 25.67
C ARG A 90 23.88 -19.45 26.44
N VAL A 91 24.21 -18.17 26.67
CA VAL A 91 23.25 -17.20 27.23
C VAL A 91 22.06 -17.06 26.29
N ASN A 92 20.84 -17.33 26.78
CA ASN A 92 19.59 -17.11 26.06
C ASN A 92 19.23 -15.63 26.14
N ILE A 93 19.09 -14.98 24.98
CA ILE A 93 18.80 -13.55 24.87
C ILE A 93 17.51 -13.26 24.12
N ASN A 94 16.56 -14.20 24.08
CA ASN A 94 15.32 -14.05 23.31
C ASN A 94 14.54 -12.79 23.69
N THR A 95 14.33 -12.57 25.00
CA THR A 95 13.58 -11.39 25.50
C THR A 95 14.29 -10.08 25.13
N PHE A 96 15.61 -10.06 25.26
CA PHE A 96 16.43 -8.91 24.90
C PHE A 96 16.33 -8.63 23.38
N ALA A 97 16.53 -9.64 22.55
CA ALA A 97 16.43 -9.53 21.09
C ALA A 97 15.05 -9.05 20.63
N ARG A 98 13.97 -9.57 21.23
CA ARG A 98 12.59 -9.13 20.96
C ARG A 98 12.36 -7.67 21.34
N THR A 99 12.94 -7.24 22.46
CA THR A 99 12.85 -5.85 22.92
C THR A 99 13.60 -4.91 21.99
N CYS A 100 14.78 -5.32 21.52
CA CYS A 100 15.53 -4.53 20.55
C CYS A 100 14.81 -4.37 19.20
N ASP A 101 14.05 -5.39 18.75
CA ASP A 101 13.18 -5.28 17.57
C ASP A 101 12.06 -4.26 17.80
N ARG A 102 11.42 -4.27 18.97
CA ARG A 102 10.35 -3.30 19.32
C ARG A 102 10.83 -1.85 19.28
N TYR A 103 12.06 -1.59 19.71
CA TYR A 103 12.63 -0.23 19.75
C TYR A 103 13.53 0.10 18.55
N GLY A 104 13.58 -0.75 17.52
CA GLY A 104 14.38 -0.48 16.32
C GLY A 104 15.89 -0.36 16.56
N ILE A 105 16.42 -0.98 17.62
CA ILE A 105 17.84 -0.86 17.98
C ILE A 105 18.69 -1.63 16.96
N PRO A 106 19.78 -1.06 16.40
CA PRO A 106 20.67 -1.78 15.48
C PRO A 106 21.41 -2.95 16.15
N ASP A 107 21.76 -4.00 15.37
CA ASP A 107 22.43 -5.21 15.87
C ASP A 107 23.74 -4.92 16.62
N ARG A 108 24.54 -3.94 16.17
CA ARG A 108 25.80 -3.54 16.83
C ARG A 108 25.54 -2.88 18.17
N SER A 109 24.61 -1.93 18.23
CA SER A 109 24.25 -1.23 19.47
C SER A 109 23.65 -2.20 20.49
N ALA A 110 22.77 -3.10 20.04
CA ALA A 110 22.20 -4.14 20.89
C ALA A 110 23.26 -5.07 21.47
N ALA A 111 24.26 -5.49 20.68
CA ALA A 111 25.36 -6.32 21.15
C ALA A 111 26.24 -5.61 22.21
N ALA A 112 26.53 -4.33 22.00
CA ALA A 112 27.29 -3.51 22.97
C ALA A 112 26.51 -3.35 24.28
N LEU A 113 25.22 -3.00 24.21
CA LEU A 113 24.35 -2.89 25.39
C LEU A 113 24.24 -4.21 26.16
N ALA A 114 24.06 -5.32 25.46
CA ALA A 114 23.94 -6.63 26.10
C ALA A 114 25.25 -7.05 26.79
N SER A 115 26.39 -6.78 26.14
CA SER A 115 27.71 -7.11 26.71
C SER A 115 28.03 -6.23 27.91
N ALA A 116 27.70 -4.94 27.85
CA ALA A 116 27.87 -4.02 28.99
C ALA A 116 26.99 -4.44 30.18
N LEU A 117 25.72 -4.76 29.94
CA LEU A 117 24.81 -5.21 30.99
C LEU A 117 25.29 -6.52 31.63
N LEU A 118 25.77 -7.48 30.83
CA LEU A 118 26.32 -8.72 31.37
C LEU A 118 27.58 -8.48 32.19
N HIS A 119 28.44 -7.57 31.76
CA HIS A 119 29.63 -7.20 32.52
C HIS A 119 29.26 -6.62 33.91
N ASP A 120 28.29 -5.71 33.97
CA ASP A 120 27.83 -5.10 35.23
C ASP A 120 27.12 -6.10 36.16
N VAL A 121 26.35 -7.03 35.59
CA VAL A 121 25.65 -8.08 36.36
C VAL A 121 26.65 -9.12 36.87
N GLU A 122 27.60 -9.56 36.03
CA GLU A 122 28.63 -10.51 36.44
C GLU A 122 29.55 -9.93 37.53
N ILE A 123 29.86 -8.63 37.50
CA ILE A 123 30.64 -7.98 38.57
C ILE A 123 29.92 -8.06 39.91
N LYS A 124 28.59 -7.80 39.94
CA LYS A 124 27.80 -7.85 41.17
C LYS A 124 27.66 -9.25 41.77
N GLU A 125 27.72 -10.30 40.96
CA GLU A 125 27.73 -11.69 41.44
C GLU A 125 29.15 -12.18 41.82
N ARG A 126 30.20 -11.69 41.13
CA ARG A 126 31.62 -11.98 41.44
C ARG A 126 32.10 -11.36 42.76
N ASP A 127 31.63 -10.17 43.10
CA ASP A 127 31.93 -9.52 44.40
C ASP A 127 31.47 -10.35 45.61
N LYS A 128 30.66 -11.41 45.40
CA LYS A 128 30.20 -12.33 46.45
C LYS A 128 30.97 -13.65 46.53
N LEU A 129 31.71 -14.08 45.50
CA LEU A 129 32.32 -15.43 45.42
C LEU A 129 33.65 -15.40 44.63
N LEU A 130 34.75 -15.30 45.39
CA LEU A 130 36.18 -15.56 45.12
C LEU A 130 36.70 -15.85 43.69
N ASP A 131 37.79 -15.12 43.35
CA ASP A 131 38.87 -15.30 42.35
C ASP A 131 38.86 -16.55 41.44
N ILE A 132 38.25 -16.44 40.26
CA ILE A 132 38.43 -17.37 39.12
C ILE A 132 38.70 -16.54 37.84
N PRO A 133 39.59 -16.98 36.91
CA PRO A 133 40.03 -16.14 35.79
C PRO A 133 38.91 -15.81 34.80
N SER A 134 38.88 -14.54 34.43
CA SER A 134 37.88 -13.85 33.61
C SER A 134 37.77 -14.39 32.17
N SER A 135 36.65 -15.01 31.86
CA SER A 135 36.10 -14.89 30.50
C SER A 135 34.84 -14.03 30.58
N SER A 136 34.97 -12.74 30.26
CA SER A 136 33.82 -11.85 30.17
C SER A 136 32.88 -12.38 29.10
N ILE A 137 31.61 -12.64 29.41
CA ILE A 137 30.67 -13.12 28.41
C ILE A 137 30.33 -11.96 27.47
N VAL A 138 30.92 -11.98 26.27
CA VAL A 138 30.65 -10.99 25.22
C VAL A 138 29.57 -11.51 24.28
N ILE A 139 28.51 -10.72 24.09
CA ILE A 139 27.49 -10.99 23.08
C ILE A 139 27.89 -10.32 21.77
N GLY A 140 28.22 -11.14 20.78
CA GLY A 140 28.50 -10.64 19.42
C GLY A 140 27.23 -10.26 18.65
N ARG A 141 27.36 -9.31 17.71
CA ARG A 141 26.27 -8.88 16.80
C ARG A 141 25.58 -10.04 16.06
N ILE A 142 26.35 -11.07 15.70
CA ILE A 142 25.85 -12.24 14.96
C ILE A 142 24.88 -13.04 15.84
N LYS A 143 25.13 -13.10 17.16
CA LYS A 143 24.24 -13.77 18.11
C LYS A 143 22.90 -13.05 18.20
N VAL A 144 22.92 -11.72 18.36
CA VAL A 144 21.70 -10.88 18.36
C VAL A 144 20.90 -11.09 17.09
N ARG A 145 21.57 -10.99 15.92
CA ARG A 145 20.93 -11.17 14.62
C ARG A 145 20.29 -12.55 14.47
N ARG A 146 20.97 -13.61 14.90
CA ARG A 146 20.44 -14.98 14.88
C ARG A 146 19.22 -15.14 15.77
N GLU A 147 19.24 -14.62 17.00
CA GLU A 147 18.10 -14.75 17.90
C GLU A 147 16.90 -13.93 17.38
N ARG A 148 17.11 -12.73 16.82
CA ARG A 148 16.05 -12.00 16.10
C ARG A 148 15.46 -12.81 14.96
N ALA A 149 16.30 -13.39 14.10
CA ALA A 149 15.84 -14.20 12.97
C ALA A 149 14.98 -15.39 13.42
N LYS A 150 15.38 -16.07 14.51
CA LYS A 150 14.58 -17.16 15.10
C LYS A 150 13.23 -16.67 15.61
N ILE A 151 13.21 -15.56 16.36
CA ILE A 151 11.97 -14.99 16.90
C ILE A 151 11.03 -14.58 15.77
N ARG A 152 11.53 -13.87 14.77
CA ARG A 152 10.74 -13.44 13.61
C ARG A 152 10.16 -14.63 12.85
N SER A 153 10.97 -15.64 12.55
CA SER A 153 10.49 -16.87 11.90
C SER A 153 9.46 -17.63 12.74
N HIS A 154 9.62 -17.65 14.06
CA HIS A 154 8.65 -18.25 14.96
C HIS A 154 7.31 -17.49 14.96
N LEU A 155 7.35 -16.15 15.01
CA LEU A 155 6.16 -15.30 14.95
C LEU A 155 5.46 -15.42 13.59
N GLU A 156 6.20 -15.44 12.49
CA GLU A 156 5.65 -15.66 11.14
C GLU A 156 4.91 -17.00 11.05
N LYS A 157 5.47 -18.07 11.62
CA LYS A 157 4.80 -19.38 11.68
C LYS A 157 3.53 -19.34 12.53
N GLN A 158 3.54 -18.62 13.66
CA GLN A 158 2.35 -18.46 14.50
C GLN A 158 1.25 -17.64 13.81
N ASP A 159 1.63 -16.57 13.09
CA ASP A 159 0.68 -15.77 12.33
C ASP A 159 0.07 -16.54 11.15
N ASN A 160 0.84 -17.42 10.48
CA ASN A 160 0.33 -18.27 9.41
C ASN A 160 -0.68 -19.34 9.89
N ILE A 161 -0.61 -19.78 11.15
CA ILE A 161 -1.57 -20.72 11.74
C ILE A 161 -2.92 -20.02 12.02
N ASN A 162 -2.89 -18.72 12.29
CA ASN A 162 -4.10 -17.92 12.47
C ASN A 162 -4.70 -17.58 11.12
N LYS A 163 -5.61 -18.44 10.64
CA LYS A 163 -6.36 -18.23 9.38
C LYS A 163 -6.92 -16.81 9.34
N VAL A 164 -6.38 -15.97 8.45
CA VAL A 164 -6.79 -14.58 8.31
C VAL A 164 -8.22 -14.54 7.78
N ASN A 165 -9.18 -14.13 8.61
CA ASN A 165 -10.53 -13.82 8.15
C ASN A 165 -10.55 -12.40 7.58
N LEU A 166 -10.29 -12.29 6.27
CA LEU A 166 -10.19 -11.02 5.57
C LEU A 166 -11.58 -10.48 5.18
N LYS A 167 -12.08 -9.49 5.94
CA LYS A 167 -13.35 -8.80 5.66
C LYS A 167 -13.18 -7.58 4.76
N ALA A 168 -12.07 -6.86 4.91
CA ALA A 168 -11.76 -5.67 4.14
C ALA A 168 -10.27 -5.66 3.81
N LEU A 169 -9.94 -5.34 2.56
CA LEU A 169 -8.57 -5.22 2.10
C LEU A 169 -8.34 -3.80 1.62
N TYR A 170 -7.38 -3.14 2.24
CA TYR A 170 -6.87 -1.85 1.82
C TYR A 170 -5.54 -2.06 1.15
N PHE A 171 -5.30 -1.33 0.07
CA PHE A 171 -4.02 -1.34 -0.60
C PHE A 171 -3.60 0.07 -0.99
N ASP A 172 -2.31 0.35 -0.85
CA ASP A 172 -1.71 1.61 -1.25
C ASP A 172 -0.36 1.36 -1.90
N GLY A 173 -0.05 2.15 -2.93
CA GLY A 173 1.10 1.94 -3.79
C GLY A 173 2.13 3.05 -3.64
N ARG A 174 3.40 2.68 -3.77
CA ARG A 174 4.50 3.62 -3.83
C ARG A 174 5.55 3.14 -4.83
N LEU A 175 5.95 4.04 -5.71
CA LEU A 175 7.08 3.84 -6.60
C LEU A 175 8.36 4.25 -5.86
N ASP A 176 9.22 3.28 -5.57
CA ASP A 176 10.47 3.49 -4.84
C ASP A 176 11.70 3.06 -5.67
N GLU A 177 12.85 3.70 -5.39
CA GLU A 177 14.14 3.29 -5.95
C GLU A 177 14.66 2.05 -5.21
N THR A 178 14.56 0.88 -5.84
CA THR A 178 15.15 -0.36 -5.34
C THR A 178 16.55 -0.56 -5.90
N LEU A 179 17.48 -0.99 -5.03
CA LEU A 179 18.82 -1.43 -5.42
C LEU A 179 18.77 -2.91 -5.82
N PHE A 180 19.26 -3.24 -7.00
CA PHE A 180 19.40 -4.62 -7.46
C PHE A 180 20.82 -4.89 -7.96
N MET A 181 21.21 -6.16 -7.99
CA MET A 181 22.49 -6.60 -8.53
C MET A 181 22.28 -7.10 -9.95
N GLU A 182 23.09 -6.59 -10.89
CA GLU A 182 23.07 -6.99 -12.28
C GLU A 182 24.44 -7.55 -12.66
N THR A 183 24.47 -8.76 -13.19
CA THR A 183 25.70 -9.34 -13.74
C THR A 183 25.92 -8.78 -15.14
N THR A 184 26.98 -7.98 -15.31
CA THR A 184 27.37 -7.45 -16.61
C THR A 184 27.99 -8.56 -17.47
N ALA A 185 28.08 -8.36 -18.78
CA ALA A 185 28.68 -9.32 -19.73
C ALA A 185 30.08 -9.81 -19.30
N ASP A 186 30.81 -9.00 -18.52
CA ASP A 186 32.13 -9.32 -17.97
C ASP A 186 32.08 -10.26 -16.73
N GLY A 187 30.92 -10.80 -16.37
CA GLY A 187 30.72 -11.68 -15.20
C GLY A 187 30.76 -10.97 -13.85
N LYS A 188 30.96 -9.65 -13.83
CA LYS A 188 30.98 -8.84 -12.61
C LYS A 188 29.58 -8.40 -12.22
N MET A 189 29.25 -8.50 -10.94
CA MET A 189 27.99 -7.98 -10.40
C MET A 189 28.13 -6.49 -10.06
N HIS A 190 27.29 -5.67 -10.69
CA HIS A 190 27.21 -4.24 -10.43
C HIS A 190 25.90 -3.90 -9.71
N ARG A 191 25.99 -3.02 -8.72
CA ARG A 191 24.80 -2.50 -8.04
C ARG A 191 24.16 -1.42 -8.90
N ARG A 192 22.91 -1.64 -9.29
CA ARG A 192 22.10 -0.71 -10.09
C ARG A 192 20.86 -0.30 -9.32
N LYS A 193 20.22 0.77 -9.78
CA LYS A 193 18.94 1.28 -9.25
C LYS A 193 17.86 1.07 -10.29
N ARG A 194 16.67 0.66 -9.85
CA ARG A 194 15.46 0.59 -10.68
C ARG A 194 14.30 1.17 -9.90
N GLN A 195 13.37 1.79 -10.60
CA GLN A 195 12.08 2.18 -10.04
C GLN A 195 11.18 0.95 -9.97
N GLU A 196 10.68 0.62 -8.79
CA GLU A 196 9.86 -0.55 -8.54
C GLU A 196 8.59 -0.14 -7.80
N GLU A 197 7.48 -0.74 -8.17
CA GLU A 197 6.20 -0.53 -7.49
C GLU A 197 6.13 -1.44 -6.26
N HIS A 198 5.79 -0.84 -5.13
CA HIS A 198 5.57 -1.54 -3.86
C HIS A 198 4.13 -1.26 -3.43
N ILE A 199 3.32 -2.32 -3.35
CA ILE A 199 1.93 -2.21 -2.90
C ILE A 199 1.80 -2.83 -1.52
N SER A 200 1.44 -2.03 -0.53
CA SER A 200 1.17 -2.49 0.83
C SER A 200 -0.25 -3.03 0.95
N LEU A 201 -0.45 -4.11 1.70
CA LEU A 201 -1.75 -4.76 1.91
C LEU A 201 -2.11 -4.74 3.40
N ILE A 202 -3.24 -4.11 3.69
CA ILE A 202 -3.72 -3.88 5.06
C ILE A 202 -5.12 -4.47 5.20
N GLN A 203 -5.34 -5.23 6.26
CA GLN A 203 -6.64 -5.73 6.66
C GLN A 203 -7.34 -4.68 7.51
N GLU A 204 -8.61 -4.45 7.20
CA GLU A 204 -9.54 -3.72 8.07
C GLU A 204 -10.68 -4.63 8.57
N PRO A 205 -11.26 -4.35 9.75
CA PRO A 205 -10.89 -3.30 10.71
C PRO A 205 -9.58 -3.63 11.47
N ARG A 206 -8.96 -2.60 12.08
CA ARG A 206 -7.75 -2.62 12.96
C ARG A 206 -6.41 -2.41 12.24
N SER A 207 -6.43 -2.01 10.97
CA SER A 207 -5.22 -1.69 10.20
C SER A 207 -4.11 -2.74 10.32
N LYS A 208 -4.49 -4.03 10.31
CA LYS A 208 -3.53 -5.13 10.46
C LYS A 208 -2.76 -5.28 9.15
N TYR A 209 -1.46 -5.07 9.18
CA TYR A 209 -0.60 -5.32 8.04
C TYR A 209 -0.62 -6.81 7.66
N ILE A 210 -0.99 -7.11 6.42
CA ILE A 210 -1.05 -8.49 5.88
C ILE A 210 0.25 -8.81 5.14
N GLY A 211 0.82 -7.82 4.45
CA GLY A 211 2.02 -7.99 3.64
C GLY A 211 2.16 -6.90 2.58
N HIS A 212 3.02 -7.15 1.61
CA HIS A 212 3.23 -6.29 0.45
C HIS A 212 3.44 -7.14 -0.79
N VAL A 213 3.23 -6.54 -1.96
CA VAL A 213 3.49 -7.16 -3.25
C VAL A 213 4.27 -6.22 -4.17
N ASN A 214 5.08 -6.82 -5.04
CA ASN A 214 5.91 -6.13 -6.02
C ASN A 214 5.44 -6.50 -7.43
N PRO A 215 4.44 -5.79 -7.98
CA PRO A 215 3.92 -6.08 -9.30
C PRO A 215 4.94 -5.73 -10.38
N GLN A 216 4.86 -6.41 -11.52
CA GLN A 216 5.76 -6.19 -12.67
C GLN A 216 5.66 -4.76 -13.24
N SER A 217 4.49 -4.14 -13.12
CA SER A 217 4.27 -2.74 -13.50
C SER A 217 3.16 -2.09 -12.67
N GLY A 218 3.08 -0.76 -12.72
CA GLY A 218 2.01 0.02 -12.10
C GLY A 218 0.66 -0.08 -12.81
N LYS A 219 0.51 -0.98 -13.80
CA LYS A 219 -0.78 -1.21 -14.45
C LYS A 219 -1.71 -1.98 -13.51
N ALA A 220 -2.98 -1.60 -13.54
CA ALA A 220 -4.01 -2.20 -12.71
C ALA A 220 -4.12 -3.73 -12.86
N LEU A 221 -3.85 -4.26 -14.07
CA LEU A 221 -3.86 -5.71 -14.31
C LEU A 221 -2.75 -6.40 -13.50
N ASP A 222 -1.51 -5.91 -13.62
CA ASP A 222 -0.34 -6.52 -12.97
C ASP A 222 -0.45 -6.41 -11.45
N ILE A 223 -0.91 -5.26 -10.94
CA ILE A 223 -1.18 -5.09 -9.51
C ILE A 223 -2.27 -6.06 -9.03
N SER A 224 -3.39 -6.16 -9.76
CA SER A 224 -4.47 -7.08 -9.37
C SER A 224 -4.07 -8.55 -9.39
N ASN A 225 -3.17 -8.94 -10.31
CA ASN A 225 -2.60 -10.29 -10.37
C ASN A 225 -1.67 -10.55 -9.19
N ALA A 226 -0.75 -9.62 -8.90
CA ALA A 226 0.17 -9.74 -7.78
C ALA A 226 -0.58 -9.87 -6.43
N ILE A 227 -1.63 -9.06 -6.22
CA ILE A 227 -2.49 -9.18 -5.02
C ILE A 227 -3.17 -10.56 -4.99
N TRP A 228 -3.69 -11.03 -6.12
CA TRP A 228 -4.39 -12.32 -6.19
C TRP A 228 -3.46 -13.51 -5.90
N GLU A 229 -2.27 -13.51 -6.49
CA GLU A 229 -1.23 -14.51 -6.29
C GLU A 229 -0.79 -14.54 -4.83
N TYR A 230 -0.55 -13.38 -4.23
CA TYR A 230 -0.22 -13.26 -2.81
C TYR A 230 -1.28 -13.89 -1.90
N MET A 231 -2.56 -13.62 -2.15
CA MET A 231 -3.65 -14.19 -1.35
C MET A 231 -3.74 -15.70 -1.49
N SER A 232 -3.42 -16.22 -2.69
CA SER A 232 -3.42 -17.66 -2.96
C SER A 232 -2.21 -18.35 -2.32
N GLU A 233 -1.01 -17.76 -2.41
CA GLU A 233 0.22 -18.28 -1.79
C GLU A 233 0.12 -18.32 -0.26
N LYS A 234 -0.50 -17.30 0.35
CA LYS A 234 -0.71 -17.23 1.80
C LYS A 234 -1.96 -17.96 2.29
N GLU A 235 -2.67 -18.66 1.40
CA GLU A 235 -3.91 -19.38 1.69
C GLU A 235 -4.98 -18.50 2.39
N ILE A 236 -5.01 -17.20 2.07
CA ILE A 236 -5.94 -16.24 2.64
C ILE A 236 -7.28 -16.37 1.93
N SER A 237 -8.32 -16.73 2.67
CA SER A 237 -9.67 -16.83 2.11
C SER A 237 -10.22 -15.46 1.74
N LEU A 238 -10.66 -15.31 0.49
CA LEU A 238 -11.37 -14.13 -0.01
C LEU A 238 -12.90 -14.31 -0.02
N SER A 239 -13.42 -15.41 0.54
CA SER A 239 -14.87 -15.69 0.59
C SER A 239 -15.64 -14.59 1.30
N ASP A 240 -15.08 -14.10 2.41
CA ASP A 240 -15.76 -13.18 3.34
C ASP A 240 -15.42 -11.71 3.06
N LEU A 241 -14.57 -11.44 2.04
CA LEU A 241 -14.17 -10.08 1.66
C LEU A 241 -15.40 -9.27 1.25
N ARG A 242 -15.64 -8.13 1.87
CA ARG A 242 -16.82 -7.28 1.59
C ARG A 242 -16.44 -5.98 0.90
N CYS A 243 -15.26 -5.45 1.20
CA CYS A 243 -14.84 -4.17 0.66
C CYS A 243 -13.36 -4.11 0.29
N LEU A 244 -13.08 -3.23 -0.68
CA LEU A 244 -11.74 -2.83 -1.10
C LEU A 244 -11.55 -1.35 -0.82
N GLY A 245 -10.43 -1.01 -0.19
CA GLY A 245 -10.04 0.35 0.12
C GLY A 245 -8.76 0.77 -0.61
N CYS A 246 -8.76 1.97 -1.18
CA CYS A 246 -7.59 2.53 -1.85
C CYS A 246 -7.76 4.04 -2.08
N ASP A 247 -6.74 4.67 -2.68
CA ASP A 247 -6.87 6.04 -3.16
C ASP A 247 -7.85 6.15 -4.35
N GLY A 248 -8.18 7.39 -4.74
CA GLY A 248 -9.13 7.68 -5.82
C GLY A 248 -8.54 7.59 -7.23
N CYS A 249 -7.29 7.17 -7.41
CA CYS A 249 -6.59 7.24 -8.68
C CYS A 249 -7.32 6.42 -9.77
N PRO A 250 -7.34 6.86 -11.05
CA PRO A 250 -7.95 6.10 -12.14
C PRO A 250 -7.44 4.66 -12.29
N THR A 251 -6.18 4.41 -11.95
CA THR A 251 -5.59 3.05 -11.94
C THR A 251 -6.30 2.14 -10.93
N ASN A 252 -6.79 2.69 -9.82
CA ASN A 252 -7.42 1.92 -8.76
C ASN A 252 -8.94 1.79 -8.98
N THR A 253 -9.59 2.91 -9.35
CA THR A 253 -11.07 3.05 -9.40
C THR A 253 -11.67 3.01 -10.81
N GLY A 254 -10.85 2.92 -11.87
CA GLY A 254 -11.32 3.00 -13.25
C GLY A 254 -12.41 1.96 -13.59
N LYS A 255 -13.53 2.41 -14.19
CA LYS A 255 -14.73 1.60 -14.45
C LYS A 255 -14.46 0.25 -15.15
N ASN A 256 -13.60 0.26 -16.18
CA ASN A 256 -13.34 -0.92 -17.02
C ASN A 256 -12.00 -1.60 -16.71
N GLY A 257 -11.08 -0.87 -16.08
CA GLY A 257 -9.67 -1.23 -16.01
C GLY A 257 -9.04 -1.07 -14.63
N GLY A 258 -9.77 -0.55 -13.64
CA GLY A 258 -9.21 -0.32 -12.31
C GLY A 258 -8.93 -1.62 -11.56
N ILE A 259 -7.99 -1.58 -10.60
CA ILE A 259 -7.62 -2.73 -9.77
C ILE A 259 -8.86 -3.32 -9.09
N ILE A 260 -9.72 -2.47 -8.51
CA ILE A 260 -10.95 -2.94 -7.85
C ILE A 260 -11.83 -3.72 -8.84
N ARG A 261 -12.00 -3.19 -10.06
CA ARG A 261 -12.79 -3.85 -11.09
C ARG A 261 -12.19 -5.21 -11.47
N LYS A 262 -10.87 -5.29 -11.62
CA LYS A 262 -10.16 -6.54 -11.97
C LYS A 262 -10.29 -7.59 -10.86
N LEU A 263 -10.19 -7.19 -9.60
CA LEU A 263 -10.40 -8.08 -8.46
C LEU A 263 -11.86 -8.57 -8.37
N GLN A 264 -12.84 -7.70 -8.60
CA GLN A 264 -14.26 -8.10 -8.66
C GLN A 264 -14.54 -9.09 -9.81
N GLU A 265 -13.90 -8.91 -10.97
CA GLU A 265 -13.99 -9.86 -12.10
C GLU A 265 -13.45 -11.24 -11.73
N LYS A 266 -12.30 -11.30 -11.03
CA LYS A 266 -11.72 -12.56 -10.52
C LYS A 266 -12.61 -13.22 -9.46
N LEU A 267 -13.18 -12.43 -8.54
CA LEU A 267 -14.07 -12.91 -7.48
C LEU A 267 -15.50 -13.23 -7.96
N LYS A 268 -15.85 -12.83 -9.19
CA LYS A 268 -17.20 -12.96 -9.78
C LYS A 268 -18.32 -12.39 -8.90
N ARG A 269 -18.03 -11.34 -8.13
CA ARG A 269 -19.02 -10.66 -7.29
C ARG A 269 -18.66 -9.20 -7.05
N PRO A 270 -19.66 -8.32 -6.87
CA PRO A 270 -19.42 -6.94 -6.48
C PRO A 270 -18.88 -6.88 -5.04
N LEU A 271 -18.07 -5.86 -4.79
CA LEU A 271 -17.51 -5.49 -3.49
C LEU A 271 -17.82 -4.02 -3.24
N GLN A 272 -17.95 -3.64 -1.98
CA GLN A 272 -18.07 -2.24 -1.57
C GLN A 272 -16.73 -1.52 -1.78
N TRP A 273 -16.77 -0.30 -2.31
CA TRP A 273 -15.58 0.52 -2.51
C TRP A 273 -15.46 1.49 -1.35
N VAL A 274 -14.27 1.57 -0.76
CA VAL A 274 -13.95 2.57 0.27
C VAL A 274 -12.82 3.44 -0.25
N ILE A 275 -13.20 4.53 -0.90
CA ILE A 275 -12.24 5.40 -1.58
C ILE A 275 -11.79 6.51 -0.62
N CYS A 276 -10.50 6.81 -0.66
CA CYS A 276 -9.90 7.86 0.15
C CYS A 276 -10.56 9.23 -0.08
N GLN A 277 -11.23 9.76 0.95
CA GLN A 277 -11.88 11.07 0.89
C GLN A 277 -10.90 12.24 0.82
N LEU A 278 -9.67 12.06 1.34
CA LEU A 278 -8.62 13.06 1.15
C LEU A 278 -8.30 13.22 -0.34
N HIS A 279 -8.26 12.14 -1.12
CA HIS A 279 -8.08 12.24 -2.57
C HIS A 279 -9.28 12.96 -3.22
N SER A 280 -10.51 12.72 -2.76
CA SER A 280 -11.69 13.43 -3.25
C SER A 280 -11.60 14.95 -3.05
N ASN A 281 -11.10 15.41 -1.90
CA ASN A 281 -10.94 16.83 -1.59
C ASN A 281 -9.90 17.54 -2.48
N GLU A 282 -9.01 16.79 -3.12
CA GLU A 282 -8.04 17.34 -4.08
C GLU A 282 -8.71 17.86 -5.35
N LEU A 283 -9.79 17.22 -5.80
CA LEU A 283 -10.41 17.53 -7.10
C LEU A 283 -11.02 18.94 -7.13
N PRO A 284 -11.83 19.38 -6.14
CA PRO A 284 -12.32 20.75 -6.10
C PRO A 284 -11.20 21.79 -5.99
N LEU A 285 -10.19 21.53 -5.14
CA LEU A 285 -9.07 22.45 -4.97
C LEU A 285 -8.24 22.59 -6.26
N ARG A 286 -8.00 21.47 -6.95
CA ARG A 286 -7.35 21.48 -8.27
C ARG A 286 -8.15 22.32 -9.27
N HIS A 287 -9.47 22.12 -9.34
CA HIS A 287 -10.32 22.88 -10.27
C HIS A 287 -10.34 24.38 -9.95
N LEU A 288 -10.38 24.74 -8.67
CA LEU A 288 -10.26 26.13 -8.22
C LEU A 288 -8.94 26.75 -8.67
N LEU A 289 -7.81 26.07 -8.40
CA LEU A 289 -6.49 26.55 -8.81
C LEU A 289 -6.34 26.63 -10.33
N GLU A 290 -6.85 25.65 -11.08
CA GLU A 290 -6.84 25.71 -12.55
C GLU A 290 -7.62 26.92 -13.08
N THR A 291 -8.69 27.31 -12.39
CA THR A 291 -9.52 28.47 -12.77
C THR A 291 -8.84 29.79 -12.42
N LEU A 292 -8.23 29.90 -11.24
CA LEU A 292 -7.62 31.13 -10.74
C LEU A 292 -6.20 31.37 -11.29
N ASP A 293 -5.40 30.32 -11.39
CA ASP A 293 -3.96 30.37 -11.67
C ASP A 293 -3.58 29.71 -13.01
N GLY A 294 -4.56 29.15 -13.71
CA GLY A 294 -4.38 28.45 -14.97
C GLY A 294 -3.97 26.99 -14.81
N LYS A 295 -3.92 26.27 -15.93
CA LYS A 295 -3.53 24.85 -15.95
C LYS A 295 -2.07 24.68 -15.52
N THR A 296 -1.83 23.64 -14.72
CA THR A 296 -0.46 23.22 -14.37
C THR A 296 0.30 22.76 -15.63
N SER A 297 1.60 23.07 -15.72
CA SER A 297 2.47 22.62 -16.82
C SER A 297 3.01 21.21 -16.64
N GLY A 298 2.80 20.61 -15.45
CA GLY A 298 3.18 19.23 -15.13
C GLY A 298 3.02 18.90 -13.64
N PRO A 299 3.49 17.72 -13.18
CA PRO A 299 3.33 17.23 -11.81
C PRO A 299 3.98 18.10 -10.72
N HIS A 300 4.80 19.07 -11.12
CA HIS A 300 5.56 19.94 -10.23
C HIS A 300 5.44 21.44 -10.57
N GLY A 301 4.72 21.80 -11.64
CA GLY A 301 4.75 23.17 -12.20
C GLY A 301 3.40 23.85 -12.17
N PHE A 302 3.21 24.80 -11.27
CA PHE A 302 2.18 25.83 -11.42
C PHE A 302 2.65 26.88 -12.44
N VAL A 303 1.74 27.36 -13.28
CA VAL A 303 2.07 28.34 -14.34
C VAL A 303 1.81 29.76 -13.89
N GLY A 304 0.73 29.97 -13.14
CA GLY A 304 0.31 31.30 -12.69
C GLY A 304 1.08 31.82 -11.47
N PRO A 305 0.83 33.09 -11.11
CA PRO A 305 1.55 33.79 -10.05
C PRO A 305 1.28 33.21 -8.66
N ILE A 306 0.07 32.73 -8.38
CA ILE A 306 -0.32 32.18 -7.08
C ILE A 306 0.46 30.90 -6.83
N GLY A 307 0.40 29.96 -7.77
CA GLY A 307 1.03 28.66 -7.62
C GLY A 307 2.56 28.72 -7.61
N LYS A 308 3.17 29.68 -8.33
CA LYS A 308 4.61 29.96 -8.22
C LYS A 308 5.00 30.44 -6.82
N SER A 309 4.17 31.27 -6.19
CA SER A 309 4.41 31.80 -4.85
C SER A 309 4.30 30.71 -3.77
N LEU A 310 3.55 29.62 -4.03
CA LEU A 310 3.39 28.52 -3.08
C LEU A 310 4.71 27.84 -2.72
N ALA A 311 5.72 27.81 -3.60
CA ALA A 311 7.00 27.14 -3.32
C ALA A 311 7.75 27.79 -2.13
N ASP A 312 7.71 29.12 -2.07
CA ASP A 312 8.48 29.94 -1.13
C ASP A 312 7.61 30.70 -0.11
N CYS A 313 6.30 30.44 -0.04
CA CYS A 313 5.35 31.10 0.88
C CYS A 313 5.83 31.20 2.36
N HIS A 314 6.56 30.19 2.84
CA HIS A 314 7.11 30.17 4.20
C HIS A 314 8.24 31.18 4.46
N LYS A 315 8.82 31.76 3.41
CA LYS A 315 9.84 32.82 3.49
C LYS A 315 9.22 34.22 3.47
N LEU A 316 7.93 34.32 3.17
CA LEU A 316 7.23 35.59 3.14
C LEU A 316 6.91 36.03 4.57
N ASP A 317 7.13 37.32 4.82
CA ASP A 317 6.79 37.95 6.09
C ASP A 317 5.27 37.95 6.28
N LEU A 318 4.85 37.84 7.54
CA LEU A 318 3.44 37.98 7.87
C LEU A 318 3.00 39.43 7.67
N VAL A 319 1.96 39.60 6.86
CA VAL A 319 1.30 40.89 6.65
C VAL A 319 -0.01 40.92 7.43
N ASN A 320 -0.50 42.13 7.72
CA ASN A 320 -1.85 42.29 8.25
C ASN A 320 -2.86 41.96 7.15
N PHE A 321 -3.90 41.20 7.48
CA PHE A 321 -4.95 40.79 6.55
C PHE A 321 -6.33 40.94 7.23
N GLU A 322 -7.37 41.09 6.42
CA GLU A 322 -8.74 41.12 6.93
C GLU A 322 -9.23 39.70 7.27
N PRO A 323 -9.90 39.50 8.41
CA PRO A 323 -10.43 38.19 8.79
C PRO A 323 -11.45 37.69 7.76
N ILE A 324 -11.34 36.40 7.41
CA ILE A 324 -12.29 35.73 6.52
C ILE A 324 -13.20 34.84 7.36
N GLU A 325 -14.48 35.19 7.43
CA GLU A 325 -15.47 34.45 8.20
C GLU A 325 -15.49 32.97 7.79
N CYS A 326 -15.29 32.08 8.77
CA CYS A 326 -15.26 30.64 8.57
C CYS A 326 -15.94 29.95 9.74
N GLU A 327 -16.96 29.14 9.45
CA GLU A 327 -17.64 28.30 10.45
C GLU A 327 -16.72 27.15 10.87
N LEU A 328 -15.93 27.38 11.93
CA LEU A 328 -15.10 26.36 12.58
C LEU A 328 -15.79 25.77 13.83
N ASP A 329 -16.88 26.40 14.27
CA ASP A 329 -17.64 26.00 15.45
C ASP A 329 -18.45 24.74 15.16
N GLY A 330 -18.09 23.64 15.84
CA GLY A 330 -18.66 22.30 15.66
C GLY A 330 -17.63 21.22 15.34
N LEU A 331 -16.45 21.58 14.82
CA LEU A 331 -15.32 20.64 14.61
C LEU A 331 -14.58 20.29 15.92
N LEU A 332 -14.77 21.12 16.95
CA LEU A 332 -13.85 21.28 18.08
C LEU A 332 -14.15 20.39 19.30
N THR A 333 -15.30 19.71 19.35
CA THR A 333 -15.75 19.09 20.61
C THR A 333 -15.26 17.66 20.84
N ASN A 334 -14.92 16.87 19.80
CA ASN A 334 -14.54 15.46 20.01
C ASN A 334 -13.41 14.90 19.10
N THR A 335 -12.82 15.70 18.20
CA THR A 335 -12.03 15.18 17.05
C THR A 335 -10.55 15.60 17.01
N ILE A 336 -10.06 16.42 17.95
CA ILE A 336 -8.74 17.07 17.84
C ILE A 336 -7.59 16.16 18.29
N THR A 337 -7.85 15.10 19.06
CA THR A 337 -6.77 14.32 19.70
C THR A 337 -5.92 13.50 18.73
N ASP A 338 -6.43 13.22 17.53
CA ASP A 338 -5.78 12.32 16.53
C ASP A 338 -5.48 13.00 15.19
N LEU A 339 -5.29 14.33 15.16
CA LEU A 339 -4.90 15.02 13.92
C LEU A 339 -3.43 14.77 13.57
N SER A 340 -3.16 14.50 12.30
CA SER A 340 -1.79 14.51 11.78
C SER A 340 -1.18 15.91 11.86
N ALA A 341 0.14 16.02 11.81
CA ALA A 341 0.83 17.31 11.87
C ALA A 341 0.36 18.31 10.80
N ASP A 342 0.06 17.82 9.58
CA ASP A 342 -0.42 18.64 8.46
C ASP A 342 -1.89 19.07 8.65
N GLN A 343 -2.74 18.21 9.23
CA GLN A 343 -4.13 18.53 9.55
C GLN A 343 -4.23 19.51 10.73
N GLN A 344 -3.36 19.35 11.72
CA GLN A 344 -3.25 20.30 12.83
C GLN A 344 -2.82 21.67 12.32
N TYR A 345 -1.84 21.73 11.41
CA TYR A 345 -1.45 22.99 10.77
C TYR A 345 -2.63 23.62 10.03
N LEU A 346 -3.41 22.84 9.26
CA LEU A 346 -4.58 23.34 8.55
C LEU A 346 -5.59 23.97 9.52
N LEU A 347 -5.87 23.30 10.63
CA LEU A 347 -6.79 23.82 11.66
C LEU A 347 -6.27 25.12 12.27
N ASP A 348 -4.99 25.16 12.63
CA ASP A 348 -4.37 26.33 13.25
C ASP A 348 -4.38 27.53 12.30
N ILE A 349 -4.11 27.32 11.01
CA ILE A 349 -4.10 28.41 10.03
C ILE A 349 -5.51 28.85 9.63
N CYS A 350 -6.48 27.96 9.55
CA CYS A 350 -7.89 28.35 9.38
C CYS A 350 -8.37 29.23 10.54
N LYS A 351 -7.98 28.92 11.79
CA LYS A 351 -8.28 29.77 12.96
C LYS A 351 -7.61 31.14 12.86
N ALA A 352 -6.36 31.19 12.41
CA ALA A 352 -5.64 32.45 12.22
C ALA A 352 -6.30 33.32 11.14
N VAL A 353 -6.66 32.71 10.00
CA VAL A 353 -7.35 33.39 8.89
C VAL A 353 -8.74 33.89 9.33
N SER A 354 -9.48 33.08 10.08
CA SER A 354 -10.81 33.46 10.60
C SER A 354 -10.77 34.58 11.64
N SER A 355 -9.76 34.57 12.52
CA SER A 355 -9.61 35.61 13.55
C SER A 355 -8.91 36.88 13.06
N GLY A 356 -8.27 36.85 11.89
CA GLY A 356 -7.42 37.96 11.43
C GLY A 356 -6.07 38.05 12.15
N VAL A 357 -5.75 37.09 13.02
CA VAL A 357 -4.58 37.11 13.89
C VAL A 357 -3.76 35.84 13.70
N CYS A 358 -2.52 35.98 13.21
CA CYS A 358 -1.59 34.87 13.10
C CYS A 358 -0.59 34.86 14.28
N PRO A 359 -0.62 33.83 15.16
CA PRO A 359 0.37 33.72 16.23
C PRO A 359 1.78 33.58 15.66
N THR A 360 2.78 34.23 16.28
CA THR A 360 4.19 34.20 15.82
C THR A 360 4.75 32.78 15.66
N GLY A 361 4.37 31.86 16.56
CA GLY A 361 4.76 30.44 16.47
C GLY A 361 4.19 29.73 15.24
N LEU A 362 2.96 30.05 14.83
CA LEU A 362 2.37 29.57 13.58
C LEU A 362 3.02 30.28 12.38
N GLY A 363 3.32 31.56 12.55
CA GLY A 363 4.08 32.41 11.64
C GLY A 363 5.42 31.83 11.21
N GLY A 364 6.17 31.21 12.12
CA GLY A 364 7.46 30.59 11.83
C GLY A 364 7.39 29.13 11.35
N ARG A 365 6.20 28.51 11.34
CA ARG A 365 6.05 27.08 11.05
C ARG A 365 6.00 26.84 9.54
N SER A 366 6.77 25.86 9.06
CA SER A 366 6.73 25.48 7.65
C SER A 366 5.51 24.59 7.34
N PRO A 367 4.68 24.90 6.33
CA PRO A 367 3.47 24.16 5.96
C PRO A 367 3.72 22.78 5.31
N GLY A 368 4.92 22.20 5.42
CA GLY A 368 5.29 20.94 4.77
C GLY A 368 5.74 21.11 3.31
N LYS A 369 6.36 20.09 2.70
CA LYS A 369 6.87 20.16 1.32
C LYS A 369 5.72 20.16 0.30
N LEU A 370 5.73 21.11 -0.62
CA LEU A 370 4.72 21.21 -1.69
C LEU A 370 4.65 19.90 -2.49
N SER A 371 3.47 19.31 -2.58
CA SER A 371 3.19 18.14 -3.41
C SER A 371 1.82 18.29 -4.07
N HIS A 372 1.79 18.18 -5.39
CA HIS A 372 0.57 18.31 -6.19
C HIS A 372 -0.43 17.17 -5.98
N ALA A 373 0.04 16.02 -5.45
CA ALA A 373 -0.79 14.86 -5.09
C ALA A 373 -1.22 14.88 -3.61
N ARG A 374 -0.90 15.94 -2.87
CA ARG A 374 -1.30 16.13 -1.47
C ARG A 374 -1.98 17.48 -1.34
N TRP A 375 -3.27 17.52 -1.65
CA TRP A 375 -4.09 18.73 -1.55
C TRP A 375 -3.92 19.48 -0.23
N LEU A 376 -3.75 18.76 0.88
CA LEU A 376 -3.62 19.33 2.22
C LEU A 376 -2.42 20.27 2.34
N THR A 377 -1.26 19.86 1.84
CA THR A 377 -0.05 20.71 1.87
C THR A 377 -0.19 21.90 0.93
N THR A 378 -0.86 21.72 -0.20
CA THR A 378 -1.16 22.82 -1.14
C THR A 378 -2.11 23.82 -0.50
N ALA A 379 -3.19 23.37 0.13
CA ALA A 379 -4.14 24.21 0.87
C ALA A 379 -3.46 24.98 2.01
N ASN A 380 -2.64 24.30 2.82
CA ASN A 380 -1.86 24.92 3.90
C ASN A 380 -0.94 26.03 3.40
N ARG A 381 -0.34 25.84 2.21
CA ARG A 381 0.53 26.84 1.57
C ARG A 381 -0.27 28.00 0.97
N ILE A 382 -1.47 27.75 0.46
CA ILE A 382 -2.36 28.81 -0.05
C ILE A 382 -2.83 29.69 1.10
N LEU A 383 -3.27 29.11 2.21
CA LEU A 383 -3.70 29.87 3.39
C LEU A 383 -2.54 30.61 4.09
N ARG A 384 -1.30 30.27 3.73
CA ARG A 384 -0.11 30.94 4.22
C ARG A 384 0.30 32.15 3.36
N LEU A 385 -0.05 32.15 2.08
CA LEU A 385 0.09 33.32 1.21
C LEU A 385 -0.95 34.37 1.63
#